data_AF-A0A9P5WIU0-F1
#
_entry.id   AF-A0A9P5WIU0-F1
#
_cell.length_a   1.000
_cell.length_b   1.000
_cell.length_c   1.000
_cell.angle_alpha   90.00
_cell.angle_beta   90.00
_cell.angle_gamma   90.00
#
_symmetry.space_group_name_H-M   'P 1'
#
loop_
_entity.id
_entity.type
_entity.pdbx_description
1 polymer ?
#
loop_
_entity_poly.entity_id
_entity_poly.type
_entity_poly.pdbx_seq_one_letter_code
_entity_poly.pdbx_strand_id
1 'polypeptide(L)'
;MSQIPSHKIKYGKRVLDIRQNVGEVIVHCSDKSVFHGDLLIGVDGAYSAVRQCLYNDLDSKGLLPKQDKTPMNYQYDCLVGVTEPLDPHQNTALFDKFSDLQTVLGKASTYSYWCIPLTDFRISWMVVKYHDKGKKYAEDTLFKLSDWGSDAAELMSYEYRGLKTPYGCDLGSLIDSTPPGAMSKVMLEEKFYKTWHSGRVVLAGDGKCT
;
A
#
# COMPACT_ATOMS: atom_id res chain seq x y z
N MET A 1 7.98 16.08 10.50
CA MET A 1 8.39 16.92 9.34
C MET A 1 9.11 18.22 9.73
N SER A 2 9.20 18.60 11.02
CA SER A 2 9.87 19.84 11.47
C SER A 2 11.41 19.83 11.36
N GLN A 3 12.03 18.67 11.16
CA GLN A 3 13.49 18.51 11.12
C GLN A 3 14.11 18.75 9.73
N ILE A 4 13.30 18.81 8.67
CA ILE A 4 13.77 19.05 7.30
C ILE A 4 13.33 20.45 6.89
N PRO A 5 14.26 21.37 6.56
CA PRO A 5 13.87 22.69 6.08
C PRO A 5 12.95 22.59 4.86
N SER A 6 11.82 23.30 4.88
CA SER A 6 10.78 23.22 3.84
C SER A 6 11.33 23.45 2.43
N HIS A 7 12.30 24.35 2.27
CA HIS A 7 12.91 24.65 0.98
C HIS A 7 13.71 23.48 0.37
N LYS A 8 14.09 22.47 1.17
CA LYS A 8 14.73 21.22 0.72
C LYS A 8 13.70 20.21 0.20
N ILE A 9 12.43 20.39 0.51
CA ILE A 9 11.34 19.56 0.01
C ILE A 9 10.79 20.21 -1.27
N LYS A 10 10.90 19.50 -2.39
CA LYS A 10 10.42 19.98 -3.69
C LYS A 10 9.22 19.14 -4.12
N TYR A 11 8.03 19.74 -4.10
CA TYR A 11 6.79 19.12 -4.56
C TYR A 11 6.63 19.22 -6.09
N GLY A 12 5.75 18.39 -6.65
CA GLY A 12 5.49 18.35 -8.09
C GLY A 12 6.66 17.80 -8.93
N LYS A 13 7.66 17.20 -8.28
CA LYS A 13 8.85 16.64 -8.92
C LYS A 13 8.67 15.13 -9.10
N ARG A 14 8.16 14.71 -10.26
CA ARG A 14 8.06 13.29 -10.62
C ARG A 14 9.29 12.87 -11.42
N VAL A 15 10.01 11.86 -10.96
CA VAL A 15 11.18 11.28 -11.66
C VAL A 15 10.74 10.59 -12.94
N LEU A 16 11.48 10.80 -14.03
CA LEU A 16 11.25 10.15 -15.32
C LEU A 16 12.46 9.36 -15.82
N ASP A 17 13.68 9.86 -15.58
CA ASP A 17 14.92 9.22 -16.01
C ASP A 17 16.03 9.47 -14.98
N ILE A 18 16.96 8.52 -14.91
CA ILE A 18 18.13 8.57 -14.02
C ILE A 18 19.36 8.17 -14.82
N ARG A 19 20.37 9.02 -14.77
CA ARG A 19 21.70 8.74 -15.32
C ARG A 19 22.71 8.77 -14.19
N GLN A 20 23.71 7.90 -14.26
CA GLN A 20 24.77 7.88 -13.26
C GLN A 20 26.11 7.60 -13.92
N ASN A 21 27.17 8.18 -13.36
CA ASN A 21 28.55 7.94 -13.74
C ASN A 21 29.43 7.82 -12.49
N VAL A 22 30.75 7.76 -12.69
CA VAL A 22 31.70 7.58 -11.58
C VAL A 22 31.68 8.77 -10.60
N GLY A 23 31.25 9.96 -11.02
CA GLY A 23 31.21 11.18 -10.21
C GLY A 23 29.85 11.54 -9.61
N GLU A 24 28.75 11.26 -10.31
CA GLU A 24 27.42 11.77 -9.92
C GLU A 24 26.25 10.88 -10.37
N VAL A 25 25.08 11.17 -9.81
CA VAL A 25 23.76 10.76 -10.30
C VAL A 25 22.95 12.01 -10.70
N ILE A 26 22.30 11.92 -11.86
CA ILE A 26 21.50 12.96 -12.49
C ILE A 26 20.06 12.45 -12.61
N VAL A 27 19.13 13.21 -12.05
CA VAL A 27 17.70 12.89 -12.03
C VAL A 27 16.94 13.87 -12.90
N HIS A 28 16.21 13.36 -13.88
CA HIS A 28 15.35 14.16 -14.74
C HIS A 28 13.90 14.04 -14.27
N CYS A 29 13.25 15.18 -14.08
CA CYS A 29 11.86 15.25 -13.62
C CYS A 29 10.89 15.66 -14.75
N SER A 30 9.61 15.37 -14.56
CA SER A 30 8.56 15.62 -15.54
C SER A 30 8.31 17.09 -15.88
N ASP A 31 8.70 17.99 -14.98
CA ASP A 31 8.65 19.44 -15.18
C ASP A 31 9.92 19.99 -15.85
N LYS A 32 10.75 19.10 -16.42
CA LYS A 32 12.05 19.39 -17.05
C LYS A 32 13.14 19.85 -16.08
N SER A 33 12.87 19.88 -14.76
CA SER A 33 13.93 20.13 -13.79
C SER A 33 14.92 18.96 -13.74
N VAL A 34 16.17 19.29 -13.46
CA VAL A 34 17.29 18.34 -13.37
C VAL A 34 17.97 18.53 -12.04
N PHE A 35 18.21 17.43 -11.33
CA PHE A 35 18.91 17.41 -10.06
C PHE A 35 20.18 16.58 -10.16
N HIS A 36 21.26 17.11 -9.62
CA HIS A 36 22.55 16.44 -9.52
C HIS A 36 22.82 16.09 -8.06
N GLY A 37 23.44 14.94 -7.83
CA GLY A 37 23.85 14.53 -6.49
C GLY A 37 24.87 13.41 -6.52
N ASP A 38 25.40 13.07 -5.35
CA ASP A 38 26.35 11.97 -5.19
C ASP A 38 25.64 10.61 -5.07
N LEU A 39 24.44 10.60 -4.48
CA LEU A 39 23.65 9.41 -4.19
C LEU A 39 22.16 9.71 -4.42
N LEU A 40 21.45 8.74 -4.98
CA LEU A 40 20.00 8.76 -5.09
C LEU A 40 19.41 7.62 -4.25
N ILE A 41 18.48 7.96 -3.36
CA ILE A 41 17.73 6.99 -2.57
C ILE A 41 16.27 7.01 -3.05
N GLY A 42 15.84 5.94 -3.72
CA GLY A 42 14.47 5.74 -4.16
C GLY A 42 13.58 5.26 -3.02
N VAL A 43 12.66 6.13 -2.58
CA VAL A 43 11.62 5.87 -1.56
C VAL A 43 10.23 6.16 -2.15
N ASP A 44 10.05 5.88 -3.44
CA ASP A 44 8.91 6.22 -4.26
C ASP A 44 7.88 5.07 -4.41
N GLY A 45 7.89 4.14 -3.45
CA GLY A 45 6.82 3.15 -3.23
C GLY A 45 6.81 1.94 -4.18
N ALA A 46 5.72 1.17 -4.12
CA ALA A 46 5.57 -0.09 -4.85
C ALA A 46 5.68 0.05 -6.37
N TYR A 47 5.36 1.21 -6.95
CA TYR A 47 5.50 1.49 -8.40
C TYR A 47 6.69 2.43 -8.69
N SER A 48 7.76 2.30 -7.92
CA SER A 48 8.98 3.11 -8.00
C SER A 48 9.50 3.33 -9.43
N ALA A 49 9.56 4.58 -9.86
CA ALA A 49 10.23 5.00 -11.09
C ALA A 49 11.74 4.83 -10.94
N VAL A 50 12.29 5.09 -9.75
CA VAL A 50 13.72 4.92 -9.47
C VAL A 50 14.16 3.47 -9.70
N ARG A 51 13.37 2.49 -9.21
CA ARG A 51 13.63 1.06 -9.42
C ARG A 51 13.52 0.68 -10.89
N GLN A 52 12.51 1.18 -11.61
CA GLN A 52 12.36 0.91 -13.04
C GLN A 52 13.57 1.38 -13.84
N CYS A 53 14.05 2.61 -13.62
CA CYS A 53 15.27 3.11 -14.26
C CYS A 53 16.50 2.25 -13.90
N LEU A 54 16.67 1.92 -12.61
CA LEU A 54 17.78 1.07 -12.15
C LEU A 54 17.78 -0.30 -12.83
N TYR A 55 16.60 -0.92 -12.92
CA TYR A 55 16.44 -2.26 -13.49
C TYR A 55 16.62 -2.25 -14.99
N ASN A 56 16.14 -1.22 -15.70
CA ASN A 56 16.37 -1.08 -17.13
C ASN A 56 17.87 -0.96 -17.45
N ASP A 57 18.62 -0.18 -16.66
CA ASP A 57 20.08 -0.06 -16.81
C ASP A 57 20.79 -1.41 -16.58
N LEU A 58 20.49 -2.09 -15.48
CA LEU A 58 21.07 -3.40 -15.16
C LEU A 58 20.69 -4.47 -16.18
N ASP A 59 19.46 -4.45 -16.66
CA ASP A 59 18.96 -5.40 -17.64
C ASP A 59 19.65 -5.24 -18.99
N SER A 60 19.85 -3.99 -19.43
CA SER A 60 20.61 -3.67 -20.66
C SER A 60 22.05 -4.20 -20.62
N LYS A 61 22.61 -4.39 -19.42
CA LYS A 61 23.95 -4.93 -19.16
C LYS A 61 23.94 -6.44 -18.88
N GLY A 62 22.77 -7.08 -18.85
CA GLY A 62 22.63 -8.50 -18.50
C GLY A 62 22.92 -8.82 -17.03
N LEU A 63 22.89 -7.82 -16.15
CA LEU A 63 23.24 -7.94 -14.72
C LEU A 63 22.01 -8.11 -13.81
N LEU A 64 20.80 -7.85 -14.32
CA LEU A 64 19.57 -7.96 -13.53
C LEU A 64 19.17 -9.43 -13.30
N PRO A 65 19.04 -9.91 -12.04
CA PRO A 65 18.60 -11.26 -11.74
C PRO A 65 17.22 -11.59 -12.33
N LYS A 66 17.02 -12.82 -12.81
CA LYS A 66 15.73 -13.26 -13.40
C LYS A 66 14.55 -13.11 -12.45
N GLN A 67 14.76 -13.34 -11.14
CA GLN A 67 13.72 -13.14 -10.12
C GLN A 67 13.23 -11.69 -10.06
N ASP A 68 14.11 -10.71 -10.25
CA ASP A 68 13.72 -9.30 -10.20
C ASP A 68 12.88 -8.87 -11.41
N LYS A 69 12.96 -9.62 -12.51
CA LYS A 69 12.16 -9.44 -13.72
C LYS A 69 10.74 -9.98 -13.64
N THR A 70 10.44 -10.87 -12.68
CA THR A 70 9.08 -11.40 -12.57
C THR A 70 8.11 -10.29 -12.18
N PRO A 71 6.86 -10.29 -12.63
CA PRO A 71 5.87 -9.35 -12.09
C PRO A 71 5.65 -9.61 -10.59
N MET A 72 5.10 -8.63 -9.89
CA MET A 72 4.64 -8.84 -8.51
C MET A 72 3.46 -9.81 -8.53
N ASN A 73 3.35 -10.63 -7.49
CA ASN A 73 2.21 -11.51 -7.34
C ASN A 73 1.17 -10.76 -6.51
N TYR A 74 0.01 -10.55 -7.13
CA TYR A 74 -1.16 -10.08 -6.42
C TYR A 74 -1.76 -11.25 -5.61
N GLN A 75 -1.85 -11.07 -4.29
CA GLN A 75 -2.25 -12.13 -3.37
C GLN A 75 -3.38 -11.72 -2.43
N TYR A 76 -3.63 -10.42 -2.25
CA TYR A 76 -4.61 -9.97 -1.28
C TYR A 76 -5.50 -8.84 -1.80
N ASP A 77 -6.78 -8.96 -1.53
CA ASP A 77 -7.73 -7.85 -1.57
C ASP A 77 -7.90 -7.30 -0.15
N CYS A 78 -7.64 -6.01 0.02
CA CYS A 78 -7.85 -5.31 1.28
C CYS A 78 -9.06 -4.38 1.15
N LEU A 79 -10.03 -4.53 2.04
CA LEU A 79 -11.13 -3.59 2.22
C LEU A 79 -10.91 -2.89 3.57
N VAL A 80 -10.86 -1.57 3.56
CA VAL A 80 -10.60 -0.76 4.76
C VAL A 80 -11.58 0.38 4.87
N GLY A 81 -11.97 0.73 6.10
CA GLY A 81 -12.80 1.90 6.37
C GLY A 81 -12.55 2.49 7.75
N VAL A 82 -13.09 3.69 7.95
CA VAL A 82 -13.10 4.39 9.23
C VAL A 82 -14.51 4.93 9.48
N THR A 83 -15.09 4.62 10.63
CA THR A 83 -16.43 5.09 10.97
C THR A 83 -16.46 6.61 11.18
N GLU A 84 -17.66 7.20 11.10
CA GLU A 84 -17.98 8.43 11.84
C GLU A 84 -17.81 8.21 13.36
N PRO A 85 -17.77 9.28 14.18
CA PRO A 85 -17.75 9.15 15.62
C PRO A 85 -18.96 8.32 16.07
N LEU A 86 -18.69 7.24 16.78
CA LEU A 86 -19.69 6.35 17.34
C LEU A 86 -20.09 6.82 18.74
N ASP A 87 -21.25 6.39 19.20
CA ASP A 87 -21.66 6.60 20.60
C ASP A 87 -20.78 5.72 21.52
N PRO A 88 -19.92 6.30 22.36
CA PRO A 88 -19.01 5.53 23.19
C PRO A 88 -19.72 4.82 24.35
N HIS A 89 -21.00 5.13 24.63
CA HIS A 89 -21.83 4.33 25.54
C HIS A 89 -22.22 2.96 24.95
N GLN A 90 -22.17 2.81 23.63
CA GLN A 90 -22.43 1.55 22.93
C GLN A 90 -21.18 0.69 22.75
N ASN A 91 -19.99 1.29 22.86
CA ASN A 91 -18.71 0.59 22.82
C ASN A 91 -17.71 1.22 23.80
N THR A 92 -17.60 0.61 24.99
CA THR A 92 -16.75 1.12 26.07
C THR A 92 -15.26 1.14 25.72
N ALA A 93 -14.82 0.35 24.73
CA ALA A 93 -13.43 0.36 24.25
C ALA A 93 -12.99 1.72 23.66
N LEU A 94 -13.95 2.61 23.33
CA LEU A 94 -13.67 3.96 22.85
C LEU A 94 -13.29 4.95 23.96
N PHE A 95 -13.50 4.60 25.24
CA PHE A 95 -13.10 5.41 26.39
C PHE A 95 -11.77 4.97 27.00
N ASP A 96 -11.24 3.82 26.59
CA ASP A 96 -10.03 3.27 27.20
C ASP A 96 -8.81 4.12 26.85
N LYS A 97 -7.90 4.23 27.83
CA LYS A 97 -6.63 4.95 27.66
C LYS A 97 -5.73 4.30 26.59
N PHE A 98 -5.93 3.02 26.33
CA PHE A 98 -5.19 2.24 25.36
C PHE A 98 -6.18 1.60 24.38
N SER A 99 -5.79 1.56 23.11
CA SER A 99 -6.53 0.87 22.05
C SER A 99 -6.00 -0.54 21.89
N ASP A 100 -6.85 -1.54 22.08
CA ASP A 100 -6.53 -2.93 21.73
C ASP A 100 -6.82 -3.18 20.25
N LEU A 101 -5.81 -3.69 19.53
CA LEU A 101 -5.97 -4.25 18.19
C LEU A 101 -6.24 -5.75 18.32
N GLN A 102 -7.43 -6.19 17.90
CA GLN A 102 -7.74 -7.60 17.82
C GLN A 102 -7.85 -8.04 16.36
N THR A 103 -7.01 -9.01 16.00
CA THR A 103 -7.00 -9.64 14.68
C THR A 103 -7.69 -10.99 14.74
N VAL A 104 -8.70 -11.18 13.89
CA VAL A 104 -9.37 -12.45 13.71
C VAL A 104 -8.77 -13.15 12.48
N LEU A 105 -8.02 -14.22 12.74
CA LEU A 105 -7.47 -15.11 11.73
C LEU A 105 -8.38 -16.33 11.61
N GLY A 106 -9.17 -16.42 10.53
CA GLY A 106 -9.98 -17.61 10.34
C GLY A 106 -9.10 -18.76 9.85
N LYS A 107 -9.03 -19.83 10.65
CA LYS A 107 -8.12 -20.97 10.44
C LYS A 107 -8.37 -21.73 9.13
N ALA A 108 -9.56 -21.59 8.54
CA ALA A 108 -9.96 -22.22 7.29
C ALA A 108 -10.67 -21.24 6.33
N SER A 109 -10.61 -19.93 6.61
CA SER A 109 -11.20 -18.92 5.74
C SER A 109 -10.14 -18.35 4.81
N THR A 110 -10.60 -17.89 3.65
CA THR A 110 -9.80 -17.09 2.71
C THR A 110 -9.77 -15.62 3.11
N TYR A 111 -9.91 -15.31 4.39
CA TYR A 111 -9.83 -13.93 4.88
C TYR A 111 -9.39 -13.84 6.35
N SER A 112 -8.83 -12.69 6.70
CA SER A 112 -8.68 -12.19 8.07
C SER A 112 -9.26 -10.79 8.17
N TYR A 113 -9.51 -10.33 9.39
CA TYR A 113 -9.94 -8.96 9.61
C TYR A 113 -9.51 -8.47 10.99
N TRP A 114 -9.44 -7.17 11.13
CA TRP A 114 -9.20 -6.52 12.40
C TRP A 114 -10.05 -5.27 12.54
N CYS A 115 -10.25 -4.86 13.78
CA CYS A 115 -10.84 -3.59 14.13
C CYS A 115 -9.96 -2.93 15.22
N ILE A 116 -9.84 -1.61 15.18
CA ILE A 116 -9.08 -0.84 16.15
C ILE A 116 -9.83 0.45 16.52
N PRO A 117 -9.98 0.79 17.81
CA PRO A 117 -10.52 2.06 18.23
C PRO A 117 -9.49 3.16 17.96
N LEU A 118 -9.95 4.25 17.37
CA LEU A 118 -9.17 5.46 17.10
C LEU A 118 -9.58 6.59 18.05
N THR A 119 -8.86 7.70 18.01
CA THR A 119 -9.29 8.95 18.63
C THR A 119 -10.63 9.43 18.07
N ASP A 120 -11.27 10.36 18.77
CA ASP A 120 -12.55 10.98 18.38
C ASP A 120 -13.71 9.96 18.25
N PHE A 121 -13.66 8.91 19.06
CA PHE A 121 -14.70 7.87 19.14
C PHE A 121 -14.94 7.12 17.82
N ARG A 122 -13.92 6.99 16.97
CA ARG A 122 -14.01 6.29 15.68
C ARG A 122 -13.45 4.87 15.78
N ILE A 123 -13.85 4.00 14.86
CA ILE A 123 -13.24 2.67 14.69
C ILE A 123 -12.70 2.57 13.28
N SER A 124 -11.44 2.15 13.14
CA SER A 124 -10.93 1.66 11.87
C SER A 124 -11.10 0.16 11.80
N TRP A 125 -11.50 -0.33 10.64
CA TRP A 125 -11.69 -1.74 10.39
C TRP A 125 -11.09 -2.11 9.04
N MET A 126 -10.62 -3.35 8.93
CA MET A 126 -10.02 -3.87 7.72
C MET A 126 -10.35 -5.34 7.55
N VAL A 127 -10.66 -5.74 6.32
CA VAL A 127 -10.78 -7.14 5.89
C VAL A 127 -9.73 -7.40 4.82
N VAL A 128 -8.93 -8.45 5.01
CA VAL A 128 -7.96 -8.94 4.03
C VAL A 128 -8.45 -10.26 3.50
N LYS A 129 -8.79 -10.31 2.21
CA LYS A 129 -9.12 -11.52 1.47
C LYS A 129 -7.86 -12.08 0.82
N TYR A 130 -7.58 -13.35 1.09
CA TYR A 130 -6.50 -14.14 0.52
C TYR A 130 -6.94 -14.78 -0.79
N HIS A 131 -6.16 -14.58 -1.85
CA HIS A 131 -6.36 -15.26 -3.12
C HIS A 131 -5.39 -16.44 -3.24
N ASP A 132 -5.93 -17.66 -3.30
CA ASP A 132 -5.16 -18.88 -3.60
C ASP A 132 -4.87 -19.05 -5.11
N LYS A 133 -5.28 -18.05 -5.91
CA LYS A 133 -5.19 -18.11 -7.36
C LYS A 133 -4.02 -17.25 -7.81
N GLY A 134 -2.97 -17.91 -8.30
CA GLY A 134 -1.78 -17.25 -8.85
C GLY A 134 -2.05 -16.32 -10.05
N LYS A 135 -0.97 -15.88 -10.69
CA LYS A 135 -0.89 -14.85 -11.76
C LYS A 135 -2.08 -14.67 -12.71
N LYS A 136 -2.76 -15.76 -13.12
CA LYS A 136 -3.89 -15.73 -14.07
C LYS A 136 -5.17 -15.06 -13.51
N TYR A 137 -5.42 -15.17 -12.20
CA TYR A 137 -6.55 -14.48 -11.57
C TYR A 137 -6.29 -12.97 -11.46
N ALA A 138 -5.05 -12.57 -11.21
CA ALA A 138 -4.64 -11.17 -11.20
C ALA A 138 -4.82 -10.53 -12.59
N GLU A 139 -4.38 -11.17 -13.66
CA GLU A 139 -4.52 -10.65 -15.04
C GLU A 139 -5.99 -10.50 -15.47
N ASP A 140 -6.84 -11.49 -15.19
CA ASP A 140 -8.28 -11.44 -15.52
C ASP A 140 -9.08 -10.45 -14.66
N THR A 141 -8.59 -10.17 -13.44
CA THR A 141 -9.26 -9.30 -12.46
C THR A 141 -8.77 -7.85 -12.56
N LEU A 142 -7.47 -7.61 -12.79
CA LEU A 142 -6.88 -6.30 -13.10
C LEU A 142 -7.46 -5.71 -14.39
N PHE A 143 -7.75 -6.56 -15.38
CA PHE A 143 -8.41 -6.14 -16.63
C PHE A 143 -9.90 -5.77 -16.42
N LYS A 144 -10.55 -6.31 -15.37
CA LYS A 144 -11.98 -6.08 -15.08
C LYS A 144 -12.26 -5.08 -13.96
N LEU A 145 -11.30 -4.83 -13.06
CA LEU A 145 -11.40 -3.92 -11.92
C LEU A 145 -10.53 -2.68 -12.15
N SER A 146 -10.63 -2.05 -13.32
CA SER A 146 -10.14 -0.69 -13.52
C SER A 146 -10.74 0.33 -12.55
N ASP A 147 -11.74 -0.06 -11.76
CA ASP A 147 -12.42 0.78 -10.80
C ASP A 147 -11.71 0.71 -9.44
N TRP A 148 -10.68 1.54 -9.33
CA TRP A 148 -10.14 2.06 -8.07
C TRP A 148 -11.16 2.96 -7.31
N GLY A 149 -12.45 2.69 -7.49
CA GLY A 149 -13.55 3.54 -7.04
C GLY A 149 -14.25 3.00 -5.80
N SER A 150 -15.04 3.87 -5.17
CA SER A 150 -15.98 3.55 -4.08
C SER A 150 -16.80 2.29 -4.37
N ASP A 151 -17.16 2.08 -5.64
CA ASP A 151 -18.09 1.05 -6.08
C ASP A 151 -17.53 -0.37 -5.89
N ALA A 152 -16.23 -0.55 -6.14
CA ALA A 152 -15.57 -1.84 -5.91
C ALA A 152 -15.44 -2.16 -4.40
N ALA A 153 -15.25 -1.13 -3.57
CA ALA A 153 -15.23 -1.27 -2.13
C ALA A 153 -16.61 -1.63 -1.59
N GLU A 154 -17.65 -0.97 -2.10
CA GLU A 154 -19.04 -1.24 -1.74
C GLU A 154 -19.45 -2.68 -2.09
N LEU A 155 -19.16 -3.12 -3.31
CA LEU A 155 -19.45 -4.49 -3.75
C LEU A 155 -18.76 -5.54 -2.87
N MET A 156 -17.49 -5.34 -2.52
CA MET A 156 -16.75 -6.24 -1.64
C MET A 156 -17.30 -6.25 -0.20
N SER A 157 -17.80 -5.10 0.28
CA SER A 157 -18.30 -4.97 1.65
C SER A 157 -19.47 -5.91 1.95
N TYR A 158 -20.34 -6.19 0.98
CA TYR A 158 -21.51 -7.06 1.13
C TYR A 158 -21.13 -8.49 1.58
N GLU A 159 -19.97 -9.00 1.16
CA GLU A 159 -19.48 -10.34 1.51
C GLU A 159 -19.18 -10.48 3.02
N TYR A 160 -18.84 -9.36 3.68
CA TYR A 160 -18.26 -9.38 5.03
C TYR A 160 -19.15 -8.78 6.11
N ARG A 161 -20.35 -8.30 5.77
CA ARG A 161 -21.25 -7.63 6.73
C ARG A 161 -21.60 -8.49 7.95
N GLY A 162 -21.67 -9.81 7.80
CA GLY A 162 -22.03 -10.74 8.88
C GLY A 162 -20.89 -11.11 9.83
N LEU A 163 -19.67 -10.61 9.63
CA LEU A 163 -18.53 -10.93 10.50
C LEU A 163 -18.73 -10.34 11.89
N LYS A 164 -18.48 -11.13 12.94
CA LYS A 164 -18.58 -10.66 14.33
C LYS A 164 -17.35 -9.87 14.72
N THR A 165 -17.53 -8.68 15.25
CA THR A 165 -16.42 -7.84 15.72
C THR A 165 -16.08 -8.15 17.17
N PRO A 166 -14.84 -7.84 17.60
CA PRO A 166 -14.43 -7.83 19.01
C PRO A 166 -15.35 -7.03 19.95
N TYR A 167 -16.09 -6.06 19.40
CA TYR A 167 -16.88 -5.10 20.16
C TYR A 167 -18.35 -5.49 20.31
N GLY A 168 -18.70 -6.76 20.01
CA GLY A 168 -20.07 -7.26 20.19
C GLY A 168 -21.07 -6.80 19.13
N CYS A 169 -20.62 -6.12 18.07
CA CYS A 169 -21.42 -5.79 16.89
C CYS A 169 -20.95 -6.55 15.65
N ASP A 170 -21.72 -6.46 14.56
CA ASP A 170 -21.34 -7.04 13.28
C ASP A 170 -20.54 -6.03 12.47
N LEU A 171 -19.64 -6.49 11.60
CA LEU A 171 -18.85 -5.62 10.74
C LEU A 171 -19.76 -4.76 9.85
N GLY A 172 -20.94 -5.27 9.48
CA GLY A 172 -21.98 -4.52 8.79
C GLY A 172 -22.38 -3.23 9.51
N SER A 173 -22.46 -3.23 10.84
CA SER A 173 -22.77 -2.03 11.62
C SER A 173 -21.65 -0.97 11.53
N LEU A 174 -20.39 -1.42 11.48
CA LEU A 174 -19.25 -0.52 11.27
C LEU A 174 -19.21 0.00 9.83
N ILE A 175 -19.54 -0.84 8.85
CA ILE A 175 -19.66 -0.44 7.44
C ILE A 175 -20.77 0.62 7.28
N ASP A 176 -21.93 0.43 7.89
CA ASP A 176 -23.05 1.39 7.83
C ASP A 176 -22.72 2.72 8.52
N SER A 177 -21.84 2.67 9.52
CA SER A 177 -21.34 3.86 10.21
C SER A 177 -20.13 4.49 9.52
N THR A 178 -19.67 3.94 8.39
CA THR A 178 -18.56 4.48 7.59
C THR A 178 -19.11 5.49 6.58
N PRO A 179 -18.65 6.76 6.60
CA PRO A 179 -19.19 7.77 5.71
C PRO A 179 -18.89 7.45 4.23
N PRO A 180 -19.76 7.87 3.29
CA PRO A 180 -19.54 7.64 1.87
C PRO A 180 -18.16 8.13 1.41
N GLY A 181 -17.42 7.29 0.68
CA GLY A 181 -16.07 7.59 0.22
C GLY A 181 -14.94 7.40 1.26
N ALA A 182 -15.27 7.05 2.51
CA ALA A 182 -14.27 6.71 3.54
C ALA A 182 -13.94 5.21 3.58
N MET A 183 -14.45 4.44 2.62
CA MET A 183 -14.15 3.03 2.42
C MET A 183 -13.31 2.87 1.14
N SER A 184 -12.21 2.12 1.24
CA SER A 184 -11.30 1.88 0.13
C SER A 184 -11.08 0.39 -0.08
N LYS A 185 -11.07 -0.04 -1.34
CA LYS A 185 -10.55 -1.34 -1.75
C LYS A 185 -9.14 -1.15 -2.29
N VAL A 186 -8.16 -1.86 -1.72
CA VAL A 186 -6.77 -1.82 -2.13
C VAL A 186 -6.31 -3.23 -2.48
N MET A 187 -5.74 -3.37 -3.67
CA MET A 187 -5.05 -4.58 -4.07
C MET A 187 -3.63 -4.57 -3.47
N LEU A 188 -3.28 -5.58 -2.67
CA LEU A 188 -1.94 -5.69 -2.12
C LEU A 188 -1.13 -6.70 -2.95
N GLU A 189 -0.08 -6.17 -3.56
CA GLU A 189 0.92 -6.92 -4.28
C GLU A 189 2.14 -7.12 -3.38
N GLU A 190 2.68 -8.34 -3.32
CA GLU A 190 3.90 -8.60 -2.58
C GLU A 190 4.98 -9.13 -3.53
N LYS A 191 6.19 -8.60 -3.36
CA LYS A 191 7.38 -9.12 -4.04
C LYS A 191 8.64 -8.82 -3.24
N PHE A 192 9.48 -9.84 -3.12
CA PHE A 192 10.84 -9.73 -2.62
C PHE A 192 11.81 -9.51 -3.79
N TYR A 193 12.53 -8.38 -3.73
CA TYR A 193 13.50 -7.99 -4.75
C TYR A 193 14.92 -8.24 -4.25
N LYS A 194 15.72 -8.94 -5.06
CA LYS A 194 17.12 -9.21 -4.72
C LYS A 194 18.00 -7.98 -4.93
N THR A 195 17.72 -7.22 -6.00
CA THR A 195 18.49 -6.03 -6.37
C THR A 195 17.91 -4.79 -5.68
N TRP A 196 18.63 -4.25 -4.70
CA TRP A 196 18.22 -3.04 -3.99
C TRP A 196 19.19 -1.86 -4.21
N HIS A 197 20.27 -2.05 -4.97
CA HIS A 197 21.19 -0.97 -5.33
C HIS A 197 21.99 -1.31 -6.60
N SER A 198 22.49 -0.28 -7.28
CA SER A 198 23.57 -0.38 -8.25
C SER A 198 24.20 1.00 -8.45
N GLY A 199 25.53 1.04 -8.40
CA GLY A 199 26.30 2.28 -8.45
C GLY A 199 25.87 3.25 -7.34
N ARG A 200 25.42 4.44 -7.75
CA ARG A 200 25.00 5.57 -6.90
C ARG A 200 23.50 5.58 -6.60
N VAL A 201 22.77 4.53 -6.99
CA VAL A 201 21.33 4.42 -6.77
C VAL A 201 21.05 3.31 -5.76
N VAL A 202 20.29 3.65 -4.72
CA VAL A 202 19.85 2.75 -3.65
C VAL A 202 18.32 2.81 -3.58
N LEU A 203 17.68 1.67 -3.35
CA LEU A 203 16.24 1.57 -3.14
C LEU A 203 15.94 1.38 -1.65
N ALA A 204 14.84 1.95 -1.18
CA ALA A 204 14.36 1.84 0.19
C ALA A 204 12.81 1.79 0.26
N GLY A 205 12.27 1.30 1.38
CA GLY A 205 10.83 1.01 1.52
C GLY A 205 10.38 -0.11 0.59
N ASP A 206 9.15 -0.03 0.08
CA ASP A 206 8.55 -1.00 -0.87
C ASP A 206 9.32 -1.12 -2.19
N GLY A 207 10.31 -0.25 -2.41
CA GLY A 207 11.31 -0.33 -3.46
C GLY A 207 12.30 -1.49 -3.31
N LYS A 208 12.45 -2.05 -2.10
CA LYS A 208 13.38 -3.14 -1.74
C LYS A 208 12.67 -4.16 -0.83
N CYS A 209 13.11 -5.41 -0.81
CA CYS A 209 12.85 -6.26 0.38
C CYS A 209 13.91 -7.36 0.46
N THR A 210 14.64 -7.37 1.58
CA THR A 210 15.65 -8.37 1.97
C THR A 210 15.04 -9.73 2.23
#